data_AF-A0AAV2Q3Q1-F1
#
_entry.id   AF-A0AAV2Q3Q1-F1
#
_cell.length_a   1.000
_cell.length_b   1.000
_cell.length_c   1.000
_cell.angle_alpha   90.00
_cell.angle_beta   90.00
_cell.angle_gamma   90.00
#
_symmetry.space_group_name_H-M   'P 1'
#
loop_
_entity.id
_entity.type
_entity.pdbx_description
1 polymer ?
#
loop_
_entity_poly.entity_id
_entity_poly.type
_entity_poly.pdbx_seq_one_letter_code
_entity_poly.pdbx_strand_id
1 'polypeptide(L)'
;DDCLRPCPKHYRHVCGSDGKTYDNECILNYASCRNPSDNIVVAHEGECHDDCLRPCPKNVRPVCGSDGKTYDSECDLNYASCRNPSDNIVVAHKWECHDDCLRPCPKNVRHVCGSDGKTYVNECILKYASCRNPSDNIVVAHEGECHGCTDGEVTMMDCNSCFCANGHWMCTLMLCPDPSLMPGLFNEMARSAPPKSKIPHNGCTDGEYKRMDCNSCGCMNGHWMCTLMLCPAPSLMPGLFNGMARSAPPKSKIPHS
;
A
#
# COMPACT_ATOMS: atom_id res chain seq x y z
N ASP A 1 -55.98 31.24 17.42
CA ASP A 1 -54.62 30.67 17.45
C ASP A 1 -54.19 30.74 18.91
N ASP A 2 -54.31 29.61 19.61
CA ASP A 2 -54.23 29.53 21.07
C ASP A 2 -52.80 29.79 21.62
N CYS A 3 -51.82 29.90 20.71
CA CYS A 3 -50.45 30.25 21.04
C CYS A 3 -50.19 31.78 21.08
N LEU A 4 -51.07 32.60 20.49
CA LEU A 4 -50.87 34.05 20.33
C LEU A 4 -51.10 34.81 21.65
N ARG A 5 -50.10 34.80 22.53
CA ARG A 5 -50.03 35.66 23.71
C ARG A 5 -49.05 36.81 23.44
N PRO A 6 -49.43 38.08 23.70
CA PRO A 6 -48.50 39.20 23.55
C PRO A 6 -47.28 39.02 24.45
N CYS A 7 -46.09 38.98 23.85
CA CYS A 7 -44.84 38.96 24.61
C CYS A 7 -44.38 40.38 24.95
N PRO A 8 -43.86 40.60 26.16
CA PRO A 8 -43.29 41.88 26.53
C PRO A 8 -42.01 42.15 25.73
N LYS A 9 -41.73 43.43 25.44
CA LYS A 9 -40.50 43.87 24.76
C LYS A 9 -39.32 43.99 25.73
N HIS A 10 -38.98 42.89 26.40
CA HIS A 10 -37.79 42.80 27.25
C HIS A 10 -36.75 41.93 26.55
N TYR A 11 -35.54 42.46 26.36
CA TYR A 11 -34.44 41.76 25.69
C TYR A 11 -33.57 41.01 26.71
N ARG A 12 -34.17 40.02 27.37
CA ARG A 12 -33.44 39.08 28.24
C ARG A 12 -33.25 37.81 27.45
N HIS A 13 -32.21 37.79 26.63
CA HIS A 13 -31.96 36.69 25.70
C HIS A 13 -31.90 35.33 26.39
N VAL A 14 -32.40 34.30 25.71
CA VAL A 14 -32.27 32.90 26.12
C VAL A 14 -31.83 32.06 24.93
N CYS A 15 -31.02 31.03 25.19
CA CYS A 15 -30.64 30.05 24.19
C CYS A 15 -31.64 28.89 24.22
N GLY A 16 -32.23 28.56 23.07
CA GLY A 16 -33.10 27.39 22.93
C GLY A 16 -32.31 26.10 22.77
N SER A 17 -32.92 24.97 23.12
CA SER A 17 -32.38 23.62 22.87
C SER A 17 -32.19 23.29 21.37
N ASP A 18 -32.73 24.14 20.49
CA ASP A 18 -32.54 24.12 19.04
C ASP A 18 -31.32 24.93 18.59
N GLY A 19 -30.53 25.48 19.52
CA GLY A 19 -29.34 26.29 19.24
C GLY A 19 -29.65 27.70 18.72
N LYS A 20 -30.89 28.19 18.86
CA LYS A 20 -31.28 29.56 18.46
C LYS A 20 -31.41 30.49 19.66
N THR A 21 -30.92 31.71 19.50
CA THR A 21 -31.14 32.81 20.46
C THR A 21 -32.55 33.38 20.28
N TYR A 22 -33.29 33.48 21.37
CA TYR A 22 -34.60 34.14 21.43
C TYR A 22 -34.48 35.45 22.23
N ASP A 23 -35.21 36.50 21.84
CA ASP A 23 -35.20 37.82 22.52
C ASP A 23 -35.54 37.73 24.01
N ASN A 24 -36.41 36.77 24.35
CA ASN A 24 -36.72 36.35 25.70
C ASN A 24 -37.45 35.01 25.71
N GLU A 25 -37.61 34.45 26.92
CA GLU A 25 -38.31 33.19 27.17
C GLU A 25 -39.76 33.16 26.65
N CYS A 26 -40.47 34.30 26.63
CA CYS A 26 -41.82 34.35 26.07
C CYS A 26 -41.83 34.06 24.57
N ILE A 27 -40.87 34.61 23.81
CA ILE A 27 -40.75 34.37 22.37
C ILE A 27 -40.35 32.91 22.09
N LEU A 28 -39.51 32.30 22.93
CA LEU A 28 -39.19 30.87 22.85
C LEU A 28 -40.44 30.01 23.07
N ASN A 29 -41.20 30.29 24.13
CA ASN A 29 -42.42 29.55 24.45
C ASN A 29 -43.49 29.70 23.35
N TYR A 30 -43.56 30.87 22.72
CA TYR A 30 -44.40 31.08 21.54
C TYR A 30 -43.98 30.18 20.37
N ALA A 31 -42.68 30.09 20.07
CA ALA A 31 -42.16 29.23 19.02
C ALA A 31 -42.40 27.74 19.30
N SER A 32 -42.18 27.30 20.54
CA SER A 32 -42.44 25.93 21.01
C SER A 32 -43.93 25.56 20.92
N CYS A 33 -44.83 26.50 21.26
CA CYS A 33 -46.28 26.32 21.10
C CYS A 33 -46.70 26.23 19.62
N ARG A 34 -46.10 27.05 18.75
CA ARG A 34 -46.37 27.07 17.30
C ARG A 34 -45.95 25.77 16.61
N ASN A 35 -44.86 25.15 17.06
CA ASN A 35 -44.34 23.89 16.54
C ASN A 35 -44.04 22.88 17.67
N PRO A 36 -45.06 22.22 18.23
CA PRO A 36 -44.87 21.32 19.38
C PRO A 36 -43.96 20.12 19.10
N SER A 37 -43.81 19.74 17.82
CA SER A 37 -42.88 18.69 17.37
C SER A 37 -41.42 19.00 17.67
N ASP A 38 -41.05 20.28 17.74
CA ASP A 38 -39.67 20.70 17.90
C ASP A 38 -39.23 20.63 19.37
N ASN A 39 -40.18 20.56 20.31
CA ASN A 39 -39.97 20.45 21.77
C ASN A 39 -38.87 21.40 22.28
N ILE A 40 -38.93 22.66 21.84
CA ILE A 40 -37.90 23.66 22.13
C ILE A 40 -38.08 24.12 23.57
N VAL A 41 -37.00 24.03 24.36
CA VAL A 41 -36.93 24.49 25.75
C VAL A 41 -35.74 25.46 25.92
N VAL A 42 -35.71 26.23 27.00
CA VAL A 42 -34.52 27.03 27.36
C VAL A 42 -33.38 26.07 27.70
N ALA A 43 -32.28 26.15 26.95
CA ALA A 43 -31.04 25.45 27.24
C ALA A 43 -30.22 26.19 28.32
N HIS A 44 -30.04 27.51 28.17
CA HIS A 44 -29.40 28.37 29.17
C HIS A 44 -29.84 29.84 29.01
N GLU A 45 -29.62 30.66 30.05
CA GLU A 45 -29.81 32.11 29.98
C GLU A 45 -28.73 32.78 29.11
N GLY A 46 -29.07 33.87 28.42
CA GLY A 46 -28.19 34.57 27.49
C GLY A 46 -28.37 34.14 26.04
N GLU A 47 -27.59 34.72 25.13
CA GLU A 47 -27.60 34.32 23.73
C GLU A 47 -26.97 32.93 23.55
N CYS A 48 -27.42 32.15 22.58
CA CYS A 48 -26.65 30.99 22.16
C CYS A 48 -25.29 31.47 21.67
N HIS A 49 -24.23 30.93 22.26
CA HIS A 49 -22.90 31.02 21.71
C HIS A 49 -22.56 29.66 21.13
N ASP A 50 -21.96 29.66 19.94
CA ASP A 50 -21.24 28.49 19.49
C ASP A 50 -20.05 28.37 20.44
N ASP A 51 -20.11 27.46 21.42
CA ASP A 51 -19.03 27.24 22.39
C ASP A 51 -17.69 26.93 21.69
N CYS A 52 -17.75 26.55 20.42
CA CYS A 52 -16.60 26.36 19.56
C CYS A 52 -16.05 27.67 18.98
N LEU A 53 -16.85 28.72 18.76
CA LEU A 53 -16.44 30.02 18.20
C LEU A 53 -15.59 30.82 19.20
N ARG A 54 -14.37 30.35 19.43
CA ARG A 54 -13.29 31.13 20.04
C ARG A 54 -12.49 31.76 18.90
N PRO A 55 -12.42 33.10 18.79
CA PRO A 55 -11.65 33.76 17.75
C PRO A 55 -10.19 33.27 17.75
N CYS A 56 -9.77 32.64 16.66
CA CYS A 56 -8.39 32.23 16.51
C CYS A 56 -7.50 33.45 16.24
N PRO A 57 -6.35 33.58 16.93
CA PRO A 57 -5.41 34.64 16.60
C PRO A 57 -4.81 34.37 15.21
N LYS A 58 -4.51 35.44 14.47
CA LYS A 58 -4.06 35.37 13.05
C LYS A 58 -2.63 34.85 12.87
N ASN A 59 -2.10 34.08 13.81
CA ASN A 59 -0.76 33.50 13.74
C ASN A 59 -0.79 32.19 12.95
N VAL A 60 -0.36 32.24 11.69
CA VAL A 60 -0.22 31.04 10.86
C VAL A 60 0.97 30.21 11.35
N ARG A 61 0.68 29.07 11.97
CA ARG A 61 1.64 28.07 12.45
C ARG A 61 1.03 26.70 12.17
N PRO A 62 1.19 26.17 10.94
CA PRO A 62 0.38 25.07 10.48
C PRO A 62 0.62 23.77 11.27
N VAL A 63 -0.42 22.95 11.37
CA VAL A 63 -0.40 21.62 11.99
C VAL A 63 -1.08 20.61 11.08
N CYS A 64 -0.67 19.35 11.18
CA CYS A 64 -1.31 18.25 10.48
C CYS A 64 -2.30 17.56 11.42
N GLY A 65 -3.56 17.44 11.02
CA GLY A 65 -4.57 16.70 11.76
C GLY A 65 -4.47 15.19 11.54
N SER A 66 -5.01 14.42 12.49
CA SER A 66 -5.17 12.96 12.37
C SER A 66 -6.08 12.52 11.21
N ASP A 67 -6.81 13.47 10.62
CA ASP A 67 -7.61 13.32 9.41
C ASP A 67 -6.81 13.58 8.11
N GLY A 68 -5.49 13.82 8.21
CA GLY A 68 -4.62 14.08 7.07
C GLY A 68 -4.78 15.47 6.46
N LYS A 69 -5.46 16.40 7.13
CA LYS A 69 -5.63 17.80 6.66
C LYS A 69 -4.68 18.76 7.36
N THR A 70 -4.15 19.71 6.61
CA THR A 70 -3.39 20.84 7.15
C THR A 70 -4.36 21.90 7.69
N TYR A 71 -4.13 22.32 8.93
CA TYR A 71 -4.82 23.43 9.57
C TYR A 71 -3.84 24.60 9.74
N ASP A 72 -4.30 25.85 9.53
CA ASP A 72 -3.47 27.06 9.61
C ASP A 72 -2.84 27.27 11.00
N SER A 73 -3.50 26.77 12.04
CA SER A 73 -3.00 26.71 13.40
C SER A 73 -3.66 25.59 14.20
N GLU A 74 -3.09 25.27 15.37
CA GLU A 74 -3.71 24.39 16.36
C GLU A 74 -5.07 24.91 16.83
N CYS A 75 -5.30 26.23 16.82
CA CYS A 75 -6.60 26.82 17.14
C CYS A 75 -7.65 26.43 16.09
N ASP A 76 -7.31 26.49 14.81
CA ASP A 76 -8.23 26.14 13.72
C ASP A 76 -8.57 24.64 13.74
N LEU A 77 -7.62 23.78 14.09
CA LEU A 77 -7.87 22.35 14.31
C LEU A 77 -8.85 22.14 15.48
N ASN A 78 -8.61 22.80 16.62
CA ASN A 78 -9.49 22.68 17.79
C ASN A 78 -10.90 23.20 17.50
N TYR A 79 -11.03 24.25 16.70
CA TYR A 79 -12.32 24.74 16.22
C TYR A 79 -13.06 23.67 15.40
N ALA A 80 -12.37 23.03 14.44
CA ALA A 80 -12.95 21.97 13.62
C ALA A 80 -13.34 20.74 14.46
N SER A 81 -12.48 20.33 15.40
CA SER A 81 -12.72 19.20 16.32
C SER A 81 -13.92 19.46 17.24
N CYS A 82 -14.06 20.70 17.73
CA CYS A 82 -15.22 21.11 18.53
C CYS A 82 -16.53 21.10 17.71
N ARG A 83 -16.50 21.59 16.46
CA ARG A 83 -17.67 21.64 15.58
C ARG A 83 -18.17 20.26 15.15
N ASN A 84 -17.27 19.27 15.03
CA ASN A 84 -17.60 17.89 14.68
C ASN A 84 -16.90 16.90 15.64
N PRO A 85 -17.41 16.72 16.88
CA PRO A 85 -16.77 15.85 17.87
C PRO A 85 -16.68 14.38 17.44
N SER A 86 -17.56 13.93 16.54
CA SER A 86 -17.54 12.59 15.95
C SER A 86 -16.27 12.29 15.16
N ASP A 87 -15.63 13.31 14.60
CA ASP A 87 -14.44 13.15 13.76
C ASP A 87 -13.18 12.90 14.61
N ASN A 88 -13.22 13.23 15.91
CA ASN A 88 -12.13 13.03 16.88
C ASN A 88 -10.76 13.48 16.35
N ILE A 89 -10.73 14.66 15.71
CA ILE A 89 -9.55 15.19 15.05
C ILE A 89 -8.60 15.72 16.13
N VAL A 90 -7.36 15.25 16.10
CA VAL A 90 -6.26 15.68 16.98
C VAL A 90 -5.05 16.10 16.14
N VAL A 91 -4.12 16.85 16.73
CA VAL A 91 -2.83 17.14 16.07
C VAL A 91 -2.05 15.83 15.92
N ALA A 92 -1.80 15.41 14.67
CA ALA A 92 -0.94 14.28 14.35
C ALA A 92 0.54 14.67 14.51
N HIS A 93 0.95 15.77 13.90
CA HIS A 93 2.28 16.35 14.08
C HIS A 93 2.28 17.86 13.85
N LYS A 94 3.36 18.51 14.34
CA LYS A 94 3.62 19.92 14.06
C LYS A 94 3.96 20.08 12.57
N TRP A 95 3.68 21.24 11.99
CA TRP A 95 3.80 21.55 10.55
C TRP A 95 2.64 21.03 9.69
N GLU A 96 2.55 21.54 8.47
CA GLU A 96 1.56 21.09 7.48
C GLU A 96 1.65 19.59 7.21
N CYS A 97 0.52 18.96 6.89
CA CYS A 97 0.55 17.61 6.34
C CYS A 97 1.35 17.64 5.05
N HIS A 98 2.36 16.77 4.98
CA HIS A 98 2.98 16.46 3.71
C HIS A 98 2.29 15.20 3.17
N ASP A 99 2.21 15.08 1.85
CA ASP A 99 2.02 13.75 1.26
C ASP A 99 3.27 12.96 1.69
N ASP A 100 3.13 12.02 2.64
CA ASP A 100 4.25 11.21 3.17
C ASP A 100 5.00 10.48 2.04
N CYS A 101 4.34 10.35 0.89
CA CYS A 101 4.92 9.83 -0.34
C CYS A 101 5.78 10.86 -1.08
N LEU A 102 5.47 12.16 -1.04
CA LEU A 102 6.22 13.26 -1.71
C LEU A 102 7.57 13.54 -1.06
N ARG A 103 8.41 12.52 -0.92
CA ARG A 103 9.84 12.71 -0.66
C ARG A 103 10.50 13.18 -1.95
N PRO A 104 11.28 14.29 -1.94
CA PRO A 104 11.97 14.75 -3.13
C PRO A 104 12.87 13.64 -3.69
N CYS A 105 12.59 13.21 -4.92
CA CYS A 105 13.43 12.23 -5.60
C CYS A 105 14.61 12.90 -6.31
N PRO A 106 15.80 12.29 -6.28
CA PRO A 106 16.91 12.74 -7.10
C PRO A 106 16.55 12.58 -8.59
N LYS A 107 17.05 13.50 -9.42
CA LYS A 107 16.77 13.53 -10.87
C LYS A 107 17.68 12.59 -11.69
N ASN A 108 18.37 11.65 -11.03
CA ASN A 108 19.22 10.70 -11.73
C ASN A 108 18.36 9.70 -12.52
N VAL A 109 18.81 9.39 -13.73
CA VAL A 109 18.20 8.36 -14.58
C VAL A 109 18.91 7.05 -14.30
N ARG A 110 18.24 6.15 -13.57
CA ARG A 110 18.68 4.79 -13.25
C ARG A 110 17.45 3.89 -13.28
N HIS A 111 17.02 3.53 -14.48
CA HIS A 111 15.75 2.87 -14.70
C HIS A 111 15.58 1.59 -13.86
N VAL A 112 14.35 1.34 -13.43
CA VAL A 112 13.93 0.07 -12.82
C VAL A 112 12.60 -0.36 -13.43
N CYS A 113 12.42 -1.68 -13.58
CA CYS A 113 11.15 -2.25 -13.99
C CYS A 113 10.35 -2.62 -12.74
N GLY A 114 9.10 -2.14 -12.65
CA GLY A 114 8.19 -2.50 -11.56
C GLY A 114 7.53 -3.86 -11.77
N SER A 115 7.06 -4.48 -10.68
CA SER A 115 6.23 -5.69 -10.73
C SER A 115 4.89 -5.49 -11.45
N ASP A 116 4.52 -4.23 -11.71
CA ASP A 116 3.38 -3.81 -12.53
C ASP A 116 3.71 -3.73 -14.04
N GLY A 117 4.93 -4.10 -14.44
CA GLY A 117 5.39 -4.07 -15.84
C GLY A 117 5.68 -2.66 -16.37
N LYS A 118 5.79 -1.65 -15.50
CA LYS A 118 6.10 -0.27 -15.91
C LYS A 118 7.55 0.09 -15.61
N THR A 119 8.15 0.83 -16.55
CA THR A 119 9.48 1.42 -16.38
C THR A 119 9.39 2.68 -15.54
N TYR A 120 10.17 2.74 -14.46
CA TYR A 120 10.34 3.93 -13.64
C TYR A 120 11.72 4.54 -13.90
N VAL A 121 11.82 5.87 -13.94
CA VAL A 121 13.09 6.59 -14.20
C VAL A 121 14.17 6.30 -13.16
N ASN A 122 13.74 6.03 -11.92
CA ASN A 122 14.56 5.48 -10.86
C ASN A 122 13.69 4.84 -9.77
N GLU A 123 14.34 4.09 -8.88
CA GLU A 123 13.71 3.40 -7.75
C GLU A 123 12.95 4.35 -6.81
N CYS A 124 13.40 5.61 -6.65
CA CYS A 124 12.70 6.59 -5.83
C CYS A 124 11.30 6.88 -6.39
N ILE A 125 11.17 7.05 -7.71
CA ILE A 125 9.88 7.30 -8.36
C ILE A 125 8.98 6.06 -8.30
N LEU A 126 9.53 4.84 -8.34
CA LEU A 126 8.76 3.61 -8.09
C LEU A 126 8.21 3.59 -6.66
N LYS A 127 9.05 3.88 -5.66
CA LYS A 127 8.62 3.94 -4.25
C LYS A 127 7.56 5.01 -4.01
N TYR A 128 7.66 6.15 -4.69
CA TYR A 128 6.61 7.18 -4.70
C TYR A 128 5.28 6.63 -5.21
N ALA A 129 5.28 5.92 -6.34
CA ALA A 129 4.08 5.33 -6.91
C ALA A 129 3.47 4.24 -6.00
N SER A 130 4.31 3.37 -5.44
CA SER A 130 3.88 2.35 -4.47
C SER A 130 3.31 2.95 -3.19
N CYS A 131 3.86 4.07 -2.71
CA CYS A 131 3.34 4.77 -1.54
C CYS A 131 1.98 5.40 -1.82
N ARG A 132 1.79 6.01 -3.00
CA ARG A 132 0.50 6.64 -3.36
C ARG A 132 -0.65 5.65 -3.52
N ASN A 133 -0.35 4.43 -3.99
CA ASN A 133 -1.35 3.37 -4.15
C ASN A 133 -0.86 2.08 -3.47
N PRO A 134 -0.96 1.97 -2.12
CA PRO A 134 -0.45 0.81 -1.39
C PRO A 134 -1.10 -0.52 -1.79
N SER A 135 -2.32 -0.47 -2.32
CA SER A 135 -3.05 -1.63 -2.85
C SER A 135 -2.35 -2.31 -4.03
N ASP A 136 -1.56 -1.57 -4.79
CA ASP A 136 -0.92 -2.08 -6.01
C ASP A 136 0.34 -2.92 -5.70
N ASN A 137 0.89 -2.80 -4.47
CA ASN A 137 2.06 -3.53 -3.98
C ASN A 137 3.22 -3.59 -5.00
N ILE A 138 3.54 -2.45 -5.61
CA ILE A 138 4.54 -2.35 -6.67
C ILE A 138 5.93 -2.43 -6.05
N VAL A 139 6.71 -3.44 -6.46
CA VAL A 139 8.11 -3.62 -6.06
C VAL A 139 9.01 -3.57 -7.29
N VAL A 140 10.32 -3.40 -7.09
CA VAL A 140 11.29 -3.54 -8.19
C VAL A 140 11.29 -5.00 -8.63
N ALA A 141 10.95 -5.26 -9.90
CA ALA A 141 11.06 -6.56 -10.52
C ALA A 141 12.50 -6.85 -10.96
N HIS A 142 13.14 -5.88 -11.63
CA HIS A 142 14.56 -5.93 -12.01
C HIS A 142 15.12 -4.52 -12.31
N GLU A 143 16.45 -4.39 -12.32
CA GLU A 143 17.12 -3.16 -12.77
C GLU A 143 16.99 -2.97 -14.29
N GLY A 144 16.93 -1.71 -14.74
CA GLY A 144 16.76 -1.33 -16.15
C GLY A 144 15.32 -1.03 -16.54
N GLU A 145 15.08 -0.73 -17.81
CA GLU A 145 13.73 -0.51 -18.32
C GLU A 145 12.98 -1.83 -18.45
N CYS A 146 11.65 -1.82 -18.27
CA CYS A 146 10.82 -2.92 -18.69
C CYS A 146 10.90 -3.03 -20.22
N HIS A 147 11.37 -4.15 -20.72
CA HIS A 147 11.26 -4.50 -22.12
C HIS A 147 10.21 -5.60 -22.25
N GLY A 148 9.30 -5.44 -23.22
CA GLY A 148 8.54 -6.58 -23.72
C GLY A 148 9.51 -7.63 -24.24
N CYS A 149 9.14 -8.90 -24.11
CA CYS A 149 9.95 -10.01 -24.58
C CYS A 149 9.26 -10.75 -25.71
N THR A 150 10.02 -11.49 -26.51
CA THR A 150 9.44 -12.40 -27.50
C THR A 150 9.28 -13.79 -26.91
N ASP A 151 8.12 -14.42 -27.15
CA ASP A 151 7.80 -15.73 -26.58
C ASP A 151 8.89 -16.76 -26.87
N GLY A 152 9.36 -17.41 -25.81
CA GLY A 152 10.47 -18.35 -25.86
C GLY A 152 11.85 -17.72 -25.63
N GLU A 153 11.97 -16.40 -25.49
CA GLU A 153 13.20 -15.78 -24.99
C GLU A 153 13.49 -16.22 -23.55
N VAL A 154 14.77 -16.33 -23.22
CA VAL A 154 15.24 -16.71 -21.88
C VAL A 154 16.29 -15.70 -21.47
N THR A 155 16.18 -15.20 -20.24
CA THR A 155 17.15 -14.27 -19.66
C THR A 155 17.37 -14.57 -18.18
N MET A 156 18.38 -13.94 -17.59
CA MET A 156 18.63 -13.97 -16.17
C MET A 156 18.47 -12.55 -15.64
N MET A 157 17.48 -12.34 -14.78
CA MET A 157 17.25 -11.06 -14.09
C MET A 157 17.74 -11.22 -12.65
N ASP A 158 18.79 -10.49 -12.32
CA ASP A 158 19.57 -10.70 -11.10
C ASP A 158 20.08 -12.14 -10.99
N CYS A 159 19.55 -12.93 -10.05
CA CYS A 159 19.85 -14.36 -9.87
C CYS A 159 18.70 -15.27 -10.36
N ASN A 160 17.60 -14.69 -10.84
CA ASN A 160 16.41 -15.42 -11.23
C ASN A 160 16.43 -15.77 -12.72
N SER A 161 16.15 -17.03 -13.03
CA SER A 161 15.99 -17.48 -14.41
C SER A 161 14.59 -17.11 -14.89
N CYS A 162 14.50 -16.45 -16.04
CA CYS A 162 13.26 -15.96 -16.62
C CYS A 162 13.07 -16.52 -18.02
N PHE A 163 11.83 -16.86 -18.37
CA PHE A 163 11.44 -17.16 -19.75
C PHE A 163 10.26 -16.29 -20.15
N CYS A 164 10.17 -15.94 -21.43
CA CYS A 164 9.08 -15.15 -21.94
C CYS A 164 7.89 -16.04 -22.36
N ALA A 165 6.69 -15.71 -21.88
CA ALA A 165 5.44 -16.30 -22.34
C ALA A 165 4.35 -15.22 -22.45
N ASN A 166 3.67 -15.17 -23.60
CA ASN A 166 2.69 -14.16 -23.96
C ASN A 166 3.20 -12.72 -23.80
N GLY A 167 4.48 -12.46 -24.12
CA GLY A 167 5.10 -11.14 -24.01
C GLY A 167 5.47 -10.71 -22.58
N HIS A 168 5.37 -11.62 -21.60
CA HIS A 168 5.70 -11.38 -20.21
C HIS A 168 6.83 -12.27 -19.72
N TRP A 169 7.74 -11.69 -18.94
CA TRP A 169 8.80 -12.44 -18.27
C TRP A 169 8.24 -13.23 -17.08
N MET A 170 8.32 -14.55 -17.19
CA MET A 170 8.00 -15.51 -16.14
C MET A 170 9.29 -15.94 -15.46
N CYS A 171 9.58 -15.37 -14.30
CA CYS A 171 10.82 -15.58 -13.55
C CYS A 171 10.65 -16.54 -12.38
N THR A 172 11.75 -17.22 -11.99
CA THR A 172 11.85 -17.87 -10.67
C THR A 172 11.82 -16.81 -9.55
N LEU A 173 11.47 -17.22 -8.32
CA LEU A 173 11.43 -16.34 -7.14
C LEU A 173 12.48 -16.76 -6.10
N MET A 174 13.75 -16.77 -6.51
CA MET A 174 14.88 -16.93 -5.61
C MET A 174 15.20 -15.62 -4.90
N LEU A 175 15.50 -15.71 -3.61
CA LEU A 175 16.09 -14.62 -2.83
C LEU A 175 17.52 -14.40 -3.31
N CYS A 176 17.76 -13.31 -4.04
CA CYS A 176 19.09 -13.00 -4.54
C CYS A 176 19.99 -12.48 -3.42
N PRO A 177 21.20 -13.04 -3.24
CA PRO A 177 22.11 -12.59 -2.20
C PRO A 177 22.64 -11.18 -2.49
N ASP A 178 22.44 -10.27 -1.54
CA ASP A 178 22.92 -8.90 -1.61
C ASP A 178 24.45 -8.85 -1.32
N PRO A 179 25.27 -8.29 -2.23
CA PRO A 179 26.73 -8.25 -2.07
C PRO A 179 27.22 -7.43 -0.88
N SER A 180 26.41 -6.46 -0.42
CA SER A 180 26.71 -5.56 0.69
C SER A 180 26.52 -6.21 2.05
N LEU A 181 25.65 -7.23 2.15
CA LEU A 181 25.33 -7.90 3.41
C LEU A 181 26.29 -9.04 3.76
N MET A 182 26.98 -9.65 2.79
CA MET A 182 27.91 -10.77 3.01
C MET A 182 29.08 -10.77 2.00
N PRO A 183 30.15 -9.99 2.22
CA PRO A 183 31.26 -9.84 1.27
C PRO A 183 32.09 -11.11 1.04
N GLY A 184 31.98 -12.13 1.91
CA GLY A 184 32.72 -13.39 1.81
C GLY A 184 32.08 -14.48 0.93
N LEU A 185 30.75 -14.42 0.70
CA LEU A 185 29.99 -15.48 0.03
C LEU A 185 30.10 -15.43 -1.51
N PHE A 186 30.37 -14.24 -2.05
CA PHE A 186 30.50 -14.02 -3.50
C PHE A 186 31.68 -14.77 -4.12
N ASN A 187 32.75 -15.00 -3.36
CA ASN A 187 33.94 -15.69 -3.85
C ASN A 187 33.73 -17.20 -4.06
N GLU A 188 32.76 -17.81 -3.38
CA GLU A 188 32.39 -19.22 -3.58
C GLU A 188 31.34 -19.39 -4.67
N MET A 189 30.34 -18.50 -4.77
CA MET A 189 29.35 -18.53 -5.85
C MET A 189 29.95 -18.26 -7.23
N ALA A 190 30.96 -17.39 -7.33
CA ALA A 190 31.69 -17.17 -8.58
C ALA A 190 32.53 -18.39 -9.03
N ARG A 191 32.88 -19.29 -8.11
CA ARG A 191 33.67 -20.51 -8.40
C ARG A 191 32.79 -21.70 -8.77
N SER A 192 31.52 -21.70 -8.35
CA SER A 192 30.53 -22.73 -8.69
C SER A 192 29.60 -22.33 -9.83
N ALA A 193 29.64 -21.07 -10.28
CA ALA A 193 28.93 -20.62 -11.47
C ALA A 193 29.40 -21.47 -12.68
N PRO A 194 28.47 -22.14 -13.40
CA PRO A 194 28.84 -22.78 -14.66
C PRO A 194 29.41 -21.70 -15.59
N PRO A 195 30.42 -22.04 -16.42
CA PRO A 195 30.97 -21.07 -17.37
C PRO A 195 29.83 -20.52 -18.23
N LYS A 196 29.96 -19.27 -18.68
CA LYS A 196 29.13 -18.69 -19.75
C LYS A 196 29.35 -19.46 -21.06
N SER A 197 28.98 -20.73 -21.09
CA SER A 197 28.97 -21.58 -22.26
C SER A 197 27.55 -21.59 -22.76
N LYS A 198 27.36 -20.96 -23.93
CA LYS A 198 26.26 -21.15 -24.88
C LYS A 198 25.30 -22.25 -24.42
N ILE A 199 24.20 -21.87 -23.76
CA ILE A 199 23.09 -22.80 -23.58
C ILE A 199 22.59 -23.09 -25.00
N PRO A 200 22.64 -24.33 -25.48
CA PRO A 200 22.15 -24.63 -26.80
C PRO A 200 20.67 -24.32 -26.81
N HIS A 201 20.22 -23.48 -27.74
CA HIS A 201 18.85 -23.53 -28.19
C HIS A 201 18.58 -24.97 -28.60
N ASN A 202 17.76 -25.66 -27.82
CA ASN A 202 16.91 -26.76 -28.26
C ASN A 202 15.91 -26.98 -27.12
N GLY A 203 14.62 -26.88 -27.46
CA GLY A 203 13.54 -27.30 -26.58
C GLY A 203 13.74 -28.75 -26.10
N CYS A 204 12.98 -29.13 -25.09
CA CYS A 204 13.04 -30.50 -24.57
C CYS A 204 12.15 -31.45 -25.36
N THR A 205 12.34 -32.75 -25.18
CA THR A 205 11.42 -33.77 -25.73
C THR A 205 10.38 -34.13 -24.69
N ASP A 206 9.10 -34.19 -25.08
CA ASP A 206 8.00 -34.53 -24.15
C ASP A 206 8.26 -35.83 -23.39
N GLY A 207 8.09 -35.77 -22.07
CA GLY A 207 8.42 -36.86 -21.16
C GLY A 207 9.86 -36.87 -20.64
N GLU A 208 10.73 -35.97 -21.12
CA GLU A 208 12.03 -35.74 -20.47
C GLU A 208 11.85 -35.18 -19.07
N TYR A 209 12.76 -35.55 -18.17
CA TYR A 209 12.75 -35.11 -16.77
C TYR A 209 14.13 -34.62 -16.38
N LYS A 210 14.18 -33.46 -15.72
CA LYS A 210 15.39 -32.93 -15.10
C LYS A 210 15.07 -32.31 -13.74
N ARG A 211 16.10 -32.18 -12.92
CA ARG A 211 16.03 -31.41 -11.68
C ARG A 211 16.77 -30.09 -11.88
N MET A 212 16.11 -28.98 -11.64
CA MET A 212 16.73 -27.66 -11.56
C MET A 212 16.63 -27.22 -10.10
N ASP A 213 17.78 -27.19 -9.44
CA ASP A 213 17.90 -26.95 -7.99
C ASP A 213 17.08 -27.95 -7.15
N CYS A 214 16.12 -27.48 -6.36
CA CYS A 214 15.17 -28.32 -5.61
C CYS A 214 13.90 -28.66 -6.42
N ASN A 215 13.71 -28.00 -7.56
CA ASN A 215 12.50 -28.12 -8.37
C ASN A 215 12.61 -29.27 -9.37
N SER A 216 11.53 -30.03 -9.46
CA SER A 216 11.37 -31.13 -10.42
C SER A 216 10.74 -30.60 -11.68
N CYS A 217 11.37 -30.85 -12.83
CA CYS A 217 10.93 -30.35 -14.13
C CYS A 217 10.61 -31.51 -15.06
N GLY A 218 9.39 -31.53 -15.60
CA GLY A 218 8.98 -32.41 -16.68
C GLY A 218 8.85 -31.63 -17.98
N CYS A 219 9.18 -32.24 -19.11
CA CYS A 219 8.95 -31.64 -20.41
C CYS A 219 7.53 -31.91 -20.90
N MET A 220 6.81 -30.85 -21.27
CA MET A 220 5.48 -30.90 -21.89
C MET A 220 5.41 -29.88 -23.05
N ASN A 221 4.98 -30.34 -24.22
CA ASN A 221 4.93 -29.58 -25.47
C ASN A 221 6.25 -28.88 -25.84
N GLY A 222 7.39 -29.51 -25.58
CA GLY A 222 8.71 -28.93 -25.88
C GLY A 222 9.24 -27.93 -24.84
N HIS A 223 8.48 -27.72 -23.76
CA HIS A 223 8.81 -26.77 -22.69
C HIS A 223 9.00 -27.46 -21.34
N TRP A 224 9.96 -26.96 -20.56
CA TRP A 224 10.20 -27.45 -19.21
C TRP A 224 9.17 -26.86 -18.25
N MET A 225 8.31 -27.71 -17.72
CA MET A 225 7.32 -27.40 -16.69
C MET A 225 7.86 -27.85 -15.34
N CYS A 226 8.18 -26.90 -14.46
CA CYS A 226 8.81 -27.18 -13.18
C CYS A 226 7.87 -26.94 -12.00
N THR A 227 8.07 -27.68 -10.91
CA THR A 227 7.51 -27.32 -9.60
C THR A 227 8.02 -25.95 -9.15
N LEU A 228 7.23 -25.22 -8.37
CA LEU A 228 7.58 -23.90 -7.83
C LEU A 228 7.78 -23.98 -6.30
N MET A 229 8.76 -24.78 -5.88
CA MET A 229 9.22 -24.79 -4.50
C MET A 229 10.23 -23.66 -4.30
N LEU A 230 10.10 -22.92 -3.19
CA LEU A 230 11.17 -22.07 -2.70
C LEU A 230 12.37 -22.96 -2.38
N CYS A 231 13.45 -22.81 -3.14
CA CYS A 231 14.68 -23.57 -2.91
C CYS A 231 15.55 -22.84 -1.88
N PRO A 232 15.75 -23.39 -0.68
CA PRO A 232 16.73 -22.85 0.25
C PRO A 232 18.13 -23.03 -0.33
N ALA A 233 19.02 -22.07 -0.08
CA ALA A 233 20.42 -22.22 -0.44
C ALA A 233 21.02 -23.48 0.24
N PRO A 234 21.96 -24.20 -0.39
CA PRO A 234 22.52 -25.45 0.12
C PRO A 234 23.10 -25.35 1.55
N SER A 235 23.42 -24.15 2.01
CA SER A 235 23.98 -23.85 3.33
C SER A 235 22.96 -23.78 4.48
N LEU A 236 21.65 -23.84 4.21
CA LEU A 236 20.62 -23.60 5.23
C LEU A 236 20.17 -24.84 6.03
N MET A 237 20.53 -26.08 5.64
CA MET A 237 20.21 -27.29 6.43
C MET A 237 21.22 -28.44 6.16
N PRO A 238 22.32 -28.56 6.92
CA PRO A 238 23.15 -29.76 6.85
C PRO A 238 22.43 -30.91 7.58
N GLY A 239 21.73 -31.78 6.84
CA GLY A 239 21.33 -33.11 7.36
C GLY A 239 19.93 -33.64 7.06
N LEU A 240 19.03 -32.90 6.40
CA LEU A 240 17.63 -33.34 6.26
C LEU A 240 17.29 -34.21 5.03
N PHE A 241 18.25 -34.50 4.15
CA PHE A 241 18.03 -35.35 2.96
C PHE A 241 18.89 -36.63 2.89
N ASN A 242 19.41 -37.11 4.03
CA ASN A 242 19.89 -38.49 4.13
C ASN A 242 18.69 -39.43 4.30
N GLY A 243 17.87 -39.61 3.25
CA GLY A 243 16.70 -40.48 3.37
C GLY A 243 15.83 -40.73 2.14
N MET A 244 16.05 -40.06 1.01
CA MET A 244 15.23 -40.32 -0.20
C MET A 244 16.09 -40.57 -1.45
N ALA A 245 17.14 -41.36 -1.28
CA ALA A 245 17.76 -42.07 -2.39
C ALA A 245 17.42 -43.56 -2.23
N ARG A 246 16.19 -43.95 -2.56
CA ARG A 246 15.76 -45.35 -2.81
C ARG A 246 14.29 -45.38 -3.20
N SER A 247 14.03 -45.40 -4.51
CA SER A 247 13.07 -46.29 -5.20
C SER A 247 12.66 -45.65 -6.53
N ALA A 248 13.46 -45.89 -7.56
CA ALA A 248 12.92 -45.85 -8.92
C ALA A 248 12.02 -47.10 -9.08
N PRO A 249 10.74 -46.98 -9.49
CA PRO A 249 10.01 -48.16 -9.95
C PRO A 249 10.64 -48.64 -11.27
N PRO A 250 10.73 -49.96 -11.49
CA PRO A 250 11.37 -50.50 -12.69
C PRO A 250 10.54 -50.16 -13.93
N LYS A 251 11.25 -49.86 -15.03
CA LYS A 251 10.67 -49.65 -16.36
C LYS A 251 9.87 -50.90 -16.78
N SER A 252 8.55 -50.81 -16.84
CA SER A 252 7.73 -51.79 -17.56
C SER A 252 7.90 -51.54 -19.06
N LYS A 253 8.57 -52.47 -19.74
CA LYS A 253 8.55 -52.54 -21.21
C LYS A 253 7.14 -52.94 -21.63
N ILE A 254 6.46 -52.08 -22.36
CA ILE A 254 5.29 -52.46 -23.18
C ILE A 254 5.87 -52.99 -24.50
N PRO A 255 5.60 -54.25 -24.91
CA PRO A 255 5.94 -54.68 -26.26
C PRO A 255 4.91 -54.11 -27.23
N HIS A 256 5.38 -53.41 -28.26
CA HIS A 256 4.66 -53.30 -29.52
C HIS A 256 4.96 -54.58 -30.33
N SER A 257 3.88 -55.25 -30.74
CA SER A 257 3.73 -56.33 -31.74
C SER A 257 4.95 -57.19 -32.08
#